data_AF-A0A8J3CD08-F1
#
_entry.id   AF-A0A8J3CD08-F1
#
_cell.length_a   1.000
_cell.length_b   1.000
_cell.length_c   1.000
_cell.angle_alpha   90.00
_cell.angle_beta   90.00
_cell.angle_gamma   90.00
#
_symmetry.space_group_name_H-M   'P 1'
#
loop_
_entity.id
_entity.type
_entity.pdbx_description
1 polymer ?
#
loop_
_entity_poly.entity_id
_entity_poly.type
_entity_poly.pdbx_seq_one_letter_code
_entity_poly.pdbx_strand_id
1 'polypeptide(L)'
;MGSRGEALLGNGRTASTRLVMLGGFAGAILAITISTVLSWDVIGSGGAAQRARAAEASARAEAFSAPAGACLNWTRDDKSDIRQVPCTEKHLFELIGNVDVAGVFGKDAPFPKTDQWLQLQQERCAPVANQYLSGKFDPQGRFKLSVLLPTQEEWRNGDRQMRCGLQVPLPSGAVYPVIGAVSTQDQSDVHEAGICLGISGKSVYDPVSCDKPHSFEIIGVVDLGAQFHEGFPEQKKQDEALLNACTAMAKQYAPGQDIGKKGLTIAWDNRSQESWNAGSFRVNCKLGAPLPDGSGLAPVTGSVRGEVTVGKEPAPAVTSTPWPGTPATPVQPPAAVPHPSERPPAHPPHGPAPSSEAAGSGSGG
;
A
#
# COMPACT_ATOMS: atom_id res chain seq x y z
N MET A 1 -70.24 -93.02 12.17
CA MET A 1 -70.94 -92.02 11.34
C MET A 1 -70.12 -90.74 11.27
N GLY A 2 -70.11 -90.03 10.14
CA GLY A 2 -69.35 -88.77 9.92
C GLY A 2 -67.84 -89.03 9.73
N SER A 3 -67.14 -88.62 8.65
CA SER A 3 -67.35 -87.54 7.67
C SER A 3 -67.31 -86.15 8.33
N ARG A 4 -66.47 -85.18 7.93
CA ARG A 4 -65.64 -85.02 6.71
C ARG A 4 -64.21 -84.57 7.06
N GLY A 5 -63.28 -84.78 6.13
CA GLY A 5 -62.07 -83.97 6.05
C GLY A 5 -62.19 -82.94 4.92
N GLU A 6 -61.49 -81.82 5.05
CA GLU A 6 -61.08 -80.98 3.94
C GLU A 6 -59.61 -80.60 4.12
N ALA A 7 -58.86 -80.66 3.03
CA ALA A 7 -57.47 -80.26 2.93
C ALA A 7 -57.31 -79.37 1.70
N LEU A 8 -56.28 -78.51 1.73
CA LEU A 8 -55.54 -77.89 0.60
C LEU A 8 -55.34 -76.37 0.77
N LEU A 9 -54.23 -76.01 1.41
CA LEU A 9 -53.39 -74.84 1.10
C LEU A 9 -51.95 -75.24 1.48
N GLY A 10 -50.89 -74.96 0.75
CA GLY A 10 -50.71 -74.18 -0.48
C GLY A 10 -49.21 -73.82 -0.56
N ASN A 11 -48.48 -74.43 -1.49
CA ASN A 11 -47.01 -74.41 -1.49
C ASN A 11 -46.44 -73.09 -2.05
N GLY A 12 -45.62 -72.33 -1.31
CA GLY A 12 -45.10 -71.06 -1.85
C GLY A 12 -44.27 -70.09 -0.98
N ARG A 13 -43.63 -70.51 0.13
CA ARG A 13 -42.98 -69.56 1.08
C ARG A 13 -41.44 -69.52 1.12
N THR A 14 -40.72 -70.39 0.40
CA THR A 14 -39.24 -70.54 0.57
C THR A 14 -38.37 -69.74 -0.39
N ALA A 15 -38.86 -69.32 -1.56
CA ALA A 15 -38.07 -68.56 -2.54
C ALA A 15 -37.90 -67.06 -2.18
N SER A 16 -38.92 -66.46 -1.56
CA SER A 16 -38.95 -65.01 -1.27
C SER A 16 -37.88 -64.56 -0.26
N THR A 17 -37.68 -65.32 0.82
CA THR A 17 -36.84 -64.89 1.94
C THR A 17 -35.34 -64.76 1.59
N ARG A 18 -34.82 -65.56 0.66
CA ARG A 18 -33.41 -65.49 0.23
C ARG A 18 -33.13 -64.26 -0.66
N LEU A 19 -34.09 -63.89 -1.52
CA LEU A 19 -33.98 -62.71 -2.38
C LEU A 19 -34.03 -61.40 -1.57
N VAL A 20 -34.90 -61.32 -0.56
CA VAL A 20 -35.01 -60.15 0.32
C VAL A 20 -33.73 -59.92 1.13
N MET A 21 -33.11 -60.97 1.69
CA MET A 21 -31.89 -60.85 2.49
C MET A 21 -30.66 -60.41 1.65
N LEU A 22 -30.53 -60.91 0.42
CA LEU A 22 -29.47 -60.48 -0.51
C LEU A 22 -29.64 -59.02 -0.97
N GLY A 23 -30.87 -58.60 -1.25
CA GLY A 23 -31.18 -57.21 -1.62
C GLY A 23 -30.87 -56.21 -0.50
N GLY A 24 -31.19 -56.57 0.75
CA GLY A 24 -30.90 -55.72 1.92
C GLY A 24 -29.40 -55.49 2.15
N PHE A 25 -28.58 -56.53 2.03
CA PHE A 25 -27.13 -56.42 2.21
C PHE A 25 -26.46 -55.62 1.08
N ALA A 26 -26.86 -55.85 -0.18
CA ALA A 26 -26.36 -55.07 -1.31
C ALA A 26 -26.76 -53.59 -1.22
N GLY A 27 -28.00 -53.28 -0.81
CA GLY A 27 -28.47 -51.92 -0.60
C GLY A 27 -27.71 -51.20 0.54
N ALA A 28 -27.44 -51.89 1.65
CA ALA A 28 -26.67 -51.32 2.75
C ALA A 28 -25.21 -51.02 2.37
N ILE A 29 -24.54 -51.95 1.67
CA ILE A 29 -23.16 -51.72 1.17
C ILE A 29 -23.14 -50.56 0.17
N LEU A 30 -24.08 -50.53 -0.78
CA LEU A 30 -24.16 -49.46 -1.78
C LEU A 30 -24.38 -48.09 -1.11
N ALA A 31 -25.28 -48.01 -0.13
CA ALA A 31 -25.54 -46.80 0.64
C ALA A 31 -24.31 -46.33 1.44
N ILE A 32 -23.56 -47.25 2.06
CA ILE A 32 -22.31 -46.94 2.78
C ILE A 32 -21.22 -46.48 1.80
N THR A 33 -21.09 -47.09 0.61
CA THR A 33 -20.13 -46.62 -0.41
C THR A 33 -20.50 -45.26 -0.97
N ILE A 34 -21.79 -45.00 -1.24
CA ILE A 34 -22.28 -43.69 -1.73
C ILE A 34 -22.15 -42.62 -0.64
N SER A 35 -22.18 -42.99 0.64
CA SER A 35 -21.98 -42.07 1.77
C SER A 35 -20.52 -41.88 2.19
N THR A 36 -19.57 -42.67 1.68
CA THR A 36 -18.12 -42.48 1.92
C THR A 36 -17.45 -41.77 0.75
N VAL A 37 -17.90 -42.06 -0.48
CA VAL A 37 -18.06 -41.05 -1.55
C VAL A 37 -19.07 -39.98 -1.07
N LEU A 38 -19.18 -38.83 -1.74
CA LEU A 38 -19.88 -37.61 -1.30
C LEU A 38 -19.32 -36.97 0.00
N SER A 39 -19.17 -37.71 1.10
CA SER A 39 -18.53 -37.21 2.33
C SER A 39 -17.07 -36.82 2.13
N TRP A 40 -16.30 -37.53 1.32
CA TRP A 40 -14.95 -37.13 0.90
C TRP A 40 -14.89 -35.70 0.29
N ASP A 41 -15.82 -35.32 -0.59
CA ASP A 41 -15.89 -33.98 -1.21
C ASP A 41 -16.25 -32.89 -0.18
N VAL A 42 -17.19 -33.19 0.72
CA VAL A 42 -17.63 -32.26 1.78
C VAL A 42 -16.54 -32.07 2.84
N ILE A 43 -15.85 -33.14 3.26
CA ILE A 43 -14.77 -33.12 4.26
C ILE A 43 -13.50 -32.49 3.68
N GLY A 44 -13.16 -32.78 2.42
CA GLY A 44 -12.02 -32.19 1.72
C GLY A 44 -12.16 -30.68 1.56
N SER A 45 -13.30 -30.23 1.01
CA SER A 45 -13.57 -28.82 0.72
C SER A 45 -13.75 -27.99 1.99
N GLY A 46 -14.57 -28.47 2.94
CA GLY A 46 -14.80 -27.78 4.22
C GLY A 46 -13.52 -27.71 5.07
N GLY A 47 -12.75 -28.80 5.10
CA GLY A 47 -11.47 -28.86 5.81
C GLY A 47 -10.40 -27.95 5.20
N ALA A 48 -10.38 -27.72 3.89
CA ALA A 48 -9.46 -26.77 3.27
C ALA A 48 -9.78 -25.32 3.68
N ALA A 49 -11.05 -24.90 3.60
CA ALA A 49 -11.49 -23.57 4.00
C ALA A 49 -11.27 -23.30 5.51
N GLN A 50 -11.49 -24.30 6.36
CA GLN A 50 -11.26 -24.16 7.80
C GLN A 50 -9.77 -24.05 8.15
N ARG A 51 -8.89 -24.79 7.46
CA ARG A 51 -7.42 -24.65 7.61
C ARG A 51 -6.93 -23.29 7.14
N ALA A 52 -7.46 -22.76 6.04
CA ALA A 52 -7.12 -21.41 5.56
C ALA A 52 -7.46 -20.34 6.61
N ARG A 53 -8.68 -20.35 7.16
CA ARG A 53 -9.09 -19.42 8.24
C ARG A 53 -8.24 -19.55 9.50
N ALA A 54 -7.86 -20.77 9.87
CA ALA A 54 -6.98 -21.00 11.01
C ALA A 54 -5.55 -20.44 10.78
N ALA A 55 -5.03 -20.58 9.54
CA ALA A 55 -3.75 -20.00 9.16
C ALA A 55 -3.80 -18.45 9.13
N GLU A 56 -4.89 -17.85 8.63
CA GLU A 56 -5.10 -16.39 8.66
C GLU A 56 -5.18 -15.86 10.10
N ALA A 57 -5.94 -16.54 10.98
CA ALA A 57 -6.01 -16.18 12.39
C ALA A 57 -4.65 -16.29 13.10
N SER A 58 -3.84 -17.31 12.76
CA SER A 58 -2.48 -17.47 13.28
C SER A 58 -1.54 -16.37 12.78
N ALA A 59 -1.56 -16.05 11.49
CA ALA A 59 -0.73 -14.99 10.90
C ALA A 59 -1.09 -13.60 11.45
N ARG A 60 -2.38 -13.36 11.70
CA ARG A 60 -2.85 -12.15 12.39
C ARG A 60 -2.33 -12.10 13.83
N ALA A 61 -2.44 -13.19 14.59
CA ALA A 61 -1.96 -13.24 15.98
C ALA A 61 -0.44 -13.01 16.07
N GLU A 62 0.32 -13.56 15.13
CA GLU A 62 1.76 -13.31 14.95
C GLU A 62 2.03 -11.82 14.66
N ALA A 63 1.38 -11.26 13.64
CA ALA A 63 1.51 -9.84 13.27
C ALA A 63 1.16 -8.87 14.42
N PHE A 64 0.16 -9.22 15.24
CA PHE A 64 -0.28 -8.42 16.40
C PHE A 64 0.59 -8.61 17.65
N SER A 65 1.49 -9.60 17.64
CA SER A 65 2.44 -9.91 18.72
C SER A 65 3.90 -9.63 18.32
N ALA A 66 4.12 -9.14 17.10
CA ALA A 66 5.42 -8.87 16.55
C ALA A 66 6.17 -7.77 17.34
N PRO A 67 7.52 -7.73 17.29
CA PRO A 67 8.31 -6.67 17.92
C PRO A 67 8.26 -5.35 17.13
N ALA A 68 8.69 -4.27 17.77
CA ALA A 68 8.94 -3.01 17.06
C ALA A 68 9.97 -3.20 15.93
N GLY A 69 9.74 -2.55 14.79
CA GLY A 69 10.46 -2.77 13.53
C GLY A 69 9.89 -3.90 12.66
N ALA A 70 8.80 -4.56 13.07
CA ALA A 70 8.11 -5.53 12.23
C ALA A 70 7.28 -4.84 11.13
N CYS A 71 7.51 -5.24 9.88
CA CYS A 71 6.79 -4.74 8.72
C CYS A 71 5.60 -5.65 8.39
N LEU A 72 4.41 -5.06 8.29
CA LEU A 72 3.13 -5.76 8.13
C LEU A 72 2.48 -5.38 6.80
N ASN A 73 1.90 -6.38 6.13
CA ASN A 73 1.22 -6.21 4.85
C ASN A 73 -0.11 -6.97 4.82
N TRP A 74 -1.03 -6.49 3.99
CA TRP A 74 -2.33 -7.11 3.69
C TRP A 74 -2.71 -6.77 2.24
N THR A 75 -3.66 -7.51 1.70
CA THR A 75 -4.19 -7.32 0.33
C THR A 75 -5.68 -7.01 0.31
N ARG A 76 -6.39 -7.27 1.41
CA ARG A 76 -7.84 -7.03 1.55
C ARG A 76 -8.12 -5.79 2.37
N ASP A 77 -9.19 -5.08 2.01
CA ASP A 77 -9.63 -3.85 2.69
C ASP A 77 -9.91 -4.04 4.19
N ASP A 78 -10.43 -5.22 4.57
CA ASP A 78 -10.73 -5.59 5.96
C ASP A 78 -9.49 -6.00 6.78
N LYS A 79 -8.31 -6.07 6.14
CA LYS A 79 -7.03 -6.49 6.74
C LYS A 79 -7.08 -7.90 7.34
N SER A 80 -8.00 -8.77 6.86
CA SER A 80 -8.12 -10.15 7.34
C SER A 80 -6.93 -11.04 6.97
N ASP A 81 -6.20 -10.70 5.90
CA ASP A 81 -4.97 -11.40 5.47
C ASP A 81 -3.68 -10.76 6.02
N ILE A 82 -3.78 -9.91 7.06
CA ILE A 82 -2.62 -9.24 7.65
C ILE A 82 -1.59 -10.25 8.16
N ARG A 83 -0.34 -10.02 7.76
CA ARG A 83 0.81 -10.86 8.07
C ARG A 83 2.09 -10.03 8.14
N GLN A 84 3.08 -10.53 8.85
CA GLN A 84 4.42 -9.99 8.80
C GLN A 84 5.10 -10.34 7.47
N VAL A 85 5.90 -9.41 6.94
CA VAL A 85 6.75 -9.56 5.76
C VAL A 85 8.13 -8.95 6.02
N PRO A 86 9.18 -9.32 5.27
CA PRO A 86 10.45 -8.61 5.33
C PRO A 86 10.27 -7.13 4.97
N CYS A 87 10.91 -6.21 5.69
CA CYS A 87 10.83 -4.77 5.37
C CYS A 87 11.44 -4.41 3.99
N THR A 88 12.25 -5.31 3.41
CA THR A 88 12.75 -5.21 2.03
C THR A 88 11.67 -5.51 0.97
N GLU A 89 10.50 -5.98 1.38
CA GLU A 89 9.32 -6.15 0.53
C GLU A 89 8.32 -5.01 0.74
N LYS A 90 7.35 -4.89 -0.18
CA LYS A 90 6.25 -3.93 -0.06
C LYS A 90 5.40 -4.26 1.16
N HIS A 91 5.27 -3.29 2.06
CA HIS A 91 4.44 -3.36 3.25
C HIS A 91 3.67 -2.06 3.46
N LEU A 92 2.63 -2.10 4.30
CA LEU A 92 1.68 -1.00 4.48
C LEU A 92 1.76 -0.38 5.87
N PHE A 93 2.41 -1.06 6.82
CA PHE A 93 2.47 -0.64 8.22
C PHE A 93 3.79 -1.14 8.84
N GLU A 94 4.54 -0.25 9.48
CA GLU A 94 5.66 -0.64 10.35
C GLU A 94 5.22 -0.52 11.81
N LEU A 95 5.27 -1.62 12.55
CA LEU A 95 4.93 -1.67 13.96
C LEU A 95 6.06 -1.00 14.75
N ILE A 96 5.76 0.02 15.55
CA ILE A 96 6.77 0.80 16.32
C ILE A 96 6.71 0.50 17.82
N GLY A 97 5.63 -0.11 18.30
CA GLY A 97 5.48 -0.52 19.69
C GLY A 97 4.03 -0.80 20.08
N ASN A 98 3.84 -1.41 21.25
CA ASN A 98 2.53 -1.77 21.80
C ASN A 98 2.25 -0.94 23.05
N VAL A 99 1.04 -0.42 23.19
CA VAL A 99 0.61 0.34 24.37
C VAL A 99 -0.63 -0.30 24.99
N ASP A 100 -0.56 -0.56 26.29
CA ASP A 100 -1.71 -0.98 27.08
C ASP A 100 -2.63 0.22 27.41
N VAL A 101 -3.91 0.13 27.07
CA VAL A 101 -4.94 1.11 27.44
C VAL A 101 -5.88 0.62 28.55
N ALA A 102 -5.59 -0.50 29.23
CA ALA A 102 -6.38 -1.02 30.36
C ALA A 102 -6.50 -0.03 31.53
N GLY A 103 -5.48 0.81 31.74
CA GLY A 103 -5.51 1.91 32.72
C GLY A 103 -6.48 3.05 32.38
N VAL A 104 -6.93 3.13 31.12
CA VAL A 104 -7.98 4.06 30.64
C VAL A 104 -9.34 3.36 30.55
N PHE A 105 -9.35 2.09 30.15
CA PHE A 105 -10.56 1.30 29.93
C PHE A 105 -10.57 0.02 30.77
N GLY A 106 -11.37 0.05 31.84
CA GLY A 106 -11.61 -1.11 32.69
C GLY A 106 -12.21 -2.32 31.94
N LYS A 107 -12.31 -3.44 32.67
CA LYS A 107 -12.73 -4.74 32.10
C LYS A 107 -14.07 -4.70 31.35
N ASP A 108 -15.05 -3.94 31.87
CA ASP A 108 -16.41 -3.85 31.32
C ASP A 108 -16.61 -2.65 30.38
N ALA A 109 -15.54 -1.91 30.03
CA ALA A 109 -15.64 -0.74 29.18
C ALA A 109 -16.14 -1.12 27.77
N PRO A 110 -17.07 -0.33 27.17
CA PRO A 110 -17.47 -0.54 25.79
C PRO A 110 -16.29 -0.34 24.84
N PHE A 111 -16.38 -0.91 23.63
CA PHE A 111 -15.38 -0.64 22.59
C PHE A 111 -15.36 0.88 22.28
N PRO A 112 -14.19 1.55 22.31
CA PRO A 112 -14.13 3.00 22.14
C PRO A 112 -14.59 3.45 20.76
N LYS A 113 -15.12 4.67 20.69
CA LYS A 113 -15.50 5.32 19.43
C LYS A 113 -14.27 5.81 18.66
N THR A 114 -14.45 6.08 17.37
CA THR A 114 -13.37 6.51 16.46
C THR A 114 -12.63 7.77 16.93
N ASP A 115 -13.35 8.76 17.45
CA ASP A 115 -12.79 9.99 18.02
C ASP A 115 -11.91 9.72 19.24
N GLN A 116 -12.34 8.82 20.13
CA GLN A 116 -11.56 8.39 21.30
C GLN A 116 -10.29 7.63 20.87
N TRP A 117 -10.37 6.78 19.85
CA TRP A 117 -9.21 6.09 19.30
C TRP A 117 -8.21 7.03 18.64
N LEU A 118 -8.69 8.04 17.89
CA LEU A 118 -7.83 9.06 17.29
C LEU A 118 -7.11 9.90 18.35
N GLN A 119 -7.79 10.28 19.43
CA GLN A 119 -7.16 10.96 20.56
C GLN A 119 -6.07 10.10 21.22
N LEU A 120 -6.39 8.84 21.54
CA LEU A 120 -5.44 7.91 22.17
C LEU A 120 -4.24 7.61 21.27
N GLN A 121 -4.44 7.48 19.96
CA GLN A 121 -3.35 7.33 19.00
C GLN A 121 -2.34 8.49 19.12
N GLN A 122 -2.81 9.74 19.21
CA GLN A 122 -1.91 10.89 19.39
C GLN A 122 -1.23 10.87 20.77
N GLU A 123 -2.01 10.74 21.85
CA GLU A 123 -1.49 10.76 23.23
C GLU A 123 -0.50 9.62 23.53
N ARG A 124 -0.69 8.45 22.92
CA ARG A 124 0.04 7.22 23.27
C ARG A 124 1.05 6.78 22.22
N CYS A 125 0.78 6.97 20.92
CA CYS A 125 1.71 6.55 19.88
C CYS A 125 2.69 7.64 19.45
N ALA A 126 2.39 8.94 19.61
CA ALA A 126 3.34 10.00 19.27
C ALA A 126 4.65 9.93 20.10
N PRO A 127 4.65 9.64 21.42
CA PRO A 127 5.88 9.39 22.17
C PRO A 127 6.64 8.16 21.68
N VAL A 128 5.93 7.08 21.31
CA VAL A 128 6.54 5.84 20.80
C VAL A 128 7.20 6.07 19.44
N ALA A 129 6.58 6.82 18.53
CA ALA A 129 7.17 7.19 17.24
C ALA A 129 8.41 8.07 17.41
N ASN A 130 8.37 9.05 18.32
CA ASN A 130 9.54 9.85 18.65
C ASN A 130 10.68 8.99 19.20
N GLN A 131 10.41 8.05 20.12
CA GLN A 131 11.43 7.15 20.63
C GLN A 131 12.00 6.24 19.52
N TYR A 132 11.12 5.63 18.71
CA TYR A 132 11.49 4.70 17.66
C TYR A 132 12.33 5.36 16.56
N LEU A 133 11.98 6.59 16.16
CA LEU A 133 12.72 7.38 15.17
C LEU A 133 13.84 8.25 15.80
N SER A 134 14.25 8.00 17.05
CA SER A 134 15.33 8.74 17.72
C SER A 134 15.16 10.27 17.70
N GLY A 135 13.94 10.75 17.94
CA GLY A 135 13.56 12.16 17.93
C GLY A 135 13.25 12.74 16.54
N LYS A 136 13.31 11.93 15.48
CA LYS A 136 13.11 12.35 14.08
C LYS A 136 11.70 12.11 13.54
N PHE A 137 10.69 11.93 14.40
CA PHE A 137 9.32 11.84 13.91
C PHE A 137 8.83 13.22 13.47
N ASP A 138 8.47 13.37 12.20
CA ASP A 138 7.92 14.61 11.64
C ASP A 138 6.39 14.50 11.56
N PRO A 139 5.60 15.22 12.39
CA PRO A 139 4.14 15.19 12.32
C PRO A 139 3.58 15.67 10.98
N GLN A 140 4.35 16.50 10.26
CA GLN A 140 4.01 17.01 8.92
C GLN A 140 4.64 16.17 7.80
N GLY A 141 5.44 15.15 8.13
CA GLY A 141 6.15 14.28 7.19
C GLY A 141 5.31 13.18 6.54
N ARG A 142 5.92 12.44 5.62
CA ARG A 142 5.30 11.38 4.80
C ARG A 142 4.67 10.26 5.64
N PHE A 143 5.32 9.90 6.75
CA PHE A 143 4.87 8.83 7.63
C PHE A 143 3.98 9.41 8.74
N LYS A 144 2.75 8.90 8.84
CA LYS A 144 1.80 9.26 9.87
C LYS A 144 1.61 8.12 10.87
N LEU A 145 1.27 8.49 12.10
CA LEU A 145 0.81 7.55 13.11
C LEU A 145 -0.41 6.77 12.60
N SER A 146 -0.47 5.49 12.95
CA SER A 146 -1.62 4.62 12.78
C SER A 146 -1.64 3.58 13.90
N VAL A 147 -2.76 2.89 14.05
CA VAL A 147 -2.97 1.88 15.08
C VAL A 147 -3.65 0.64 14.51
N LEU A 148 -3.13 -0.54 14.88
CA LEU A 148 -3.87 -1.78 14.77
C LEU A 148 -4.58 -2.02 16.11
N LEU A 149 -5.91 -2.02 16.03
CA LEU A 149 -6.80 -2.16 17.19
C LEU A 149 -7.22 -3.62 17.34
N PRO A 150 -7.47 -4.09 18.58
CA PRO A 150 -8.19 -5.34 18.79
C PRO A 150 -9.57 -5.27 18.14
N THR A 151 -10.08 -6.41 17.68
CA THR A 151 -11.48 -6.58 17.30
C THR A 151 -12.39 -6.38 18.52
N GLN A 152 -13.68 -6.18 18.29
CA GLN A 152 -14.66 -6.13 19.37
C GLN A 152 -14.72 -7.44 20.19
N GLU A 153 -14.36 -8.58 19.60
CA GLU A 153 -14.29 -9.86 20.30
C GLU A 153 -13.05 -9.95 21.20
N GLU A 154 -11.87 -9.66 20.66
CA GLU A 154 -10.63 -9.55 21.44
C GLU A 154 -10.81 -8.56 22.60
N TRP A 155 -11.47 -7.42 22.37
CA TRP A 155 -11.80 -6.44 23.41
C TRP A 155 -12.74 -6.99 24.50
N ARG A 156 -13.83 -7.70 24.14
CA ARG A 156 -14.70 -8.36 25.13
C ARG A 156 -13.95 -9.43 25.94
N ASN A 157 -12.99 -10.10 25.32
CA ASN A 157 -12.12 -11.11 25.94
C ASN A 157 -10.95 -10.50 26.73
N GLY A 158 -10.84 -9.17 26.80
CA GLY A 158 -9.89 -8.45 27.66
C GLY A 158 -8.67 -7.88 26.96
N ASP A 159 -8.53 -7.98 25.63
CA ASP A 159 -7.45 -7.28 24.92
C ASP A 159 -7.64 -5.76 25.05
N ARG A 160 -6.57 -5.09 25.50
CA ARG A 160 -6.44 -3.65 25.69
C ARG A 160 -5.14 -3.12 25.05
N GLN A 161 -4.48 -3.92 24.21
CA GLN A 161 -3.22 -3.56 23.56
C GLN A 161 -3.49 -2.84 22.23
N MET A 162 -3.07 -1.58 22.17
CA MET A 162 -3.05 -0.79 20.95
C MET A 162 -1.68 -0.93 20.29
N ARG A 163 -1.64 -1.49 19.08
CA ARG A 163 -0.40 -1.72 18.31
C ARG A 163 -0.11 -0.44 17.52
N CYS A 164 0.78 0.40 18.01
CA CYS A 164 1.19 1.65 17.36
C CYS A 164 2.06 1.33 16.14
N GLY A 165 1.87 2.08 15.04
CA GLY A 165 2.74 1.97 13.87
C GLY A 165 2.75 3.23 13.00
N LEU A 166 3.52 3.14 11.92
CA LEU A 166 3.68 4.19 10.92
C LEU A 166 3.22 3.70 9.55
N GLN A 167 2.54 4.58 8.82
CA GLN A 167 2.02 4.35 7.47
C GLN A 167 2.18 5.60 6.60
N VAL A 168 2.02 5.45 5.29
CA VAL A 168 1.85 6.57 4.36
C VAL A 168 0.39 6.63 3.91
N PRO A 169 -0.51 7.30 4.66
CA PRO A 169 -1.90 7.47 4.25
C PRO A 169 -2.00 8.46 3.08
N LEU A 170 -2.93 8.21 2.16
CA LEU A 170 -3.29 9.11 1.08
C LEU A 170 -4.58 9.88 1.44
N PRO A 171 -4.86 11.03 0.80
CA PRO A 171 -6.11 11.80 0.99
C PRO A 171 -7.41 11.00 0.85
N SER A 172 -7.42 9.90 0.09
CA SER A 172 -8.55 8.98 -0.04
C SER A 172 -8.81 8.08 1.17
N GLY A 173 -7.85 7.98 2.11
CA GLY A 173 -7.85 7.00 3.19
C GLY A 173 -7.17 5.66 2.82
N ALA A 174 -6.79 5.47 1.55
CA ALA A 174 -5.91 4.37 1.16
C ALA A 174 -4.50 4.54 1.76
N VAL A 175 -3.71 3.47 1.80
CA VAL A 175 -2.33 3.48 2.31
C VAL A 175 -1.36 3.11 1.20
N TYR A 176 -0.36 3.96 0.98
CA TYR A 176 0.69 3.74 -0.01
C TYR A 176 1.72 2.72 0.51
N PRO A 177 2.05 1.66 -0.25
CA PRO A 177 3.03 0.67 0.17
C PRO A 177 4.47 1.22 0.11
N VAL A 178 5.26 0.90 1.14
CA VAL A 178 6.66 1.33 1.29
C VAL A 178 7.61 0.13 1.27
N ILE A 179 8.89 0.41 1.05
CA ILE A 179 10.00 -0.56 1.01
C ILE A 179 11.16 0.03 1.82
N GLY A 180 11.82 -0.78 2.63
CA GLY A 180 12.80 -0.37 3.63
C GLY A 180 12.14 0.00 4.97
N ALA A 181 12.91 -0.04 6.06
CA ALA A 181 12.42 0.32 7.38
C ALA A 181 12.21 1.84 7.50
N VAL A 182 11.15 2.30 8.17
CA VAL A 182 10.81 3.73 8.31
C VAL A 182 11.91 4.49 9.04
N SER A 183 12.57 3.85 10.01
CA SER A 183 13.74 4.38 10.74
C SER A 183 14.96 4.67 9.87
N THR A 184 15.00 4.16 8.62
CA THR A 184 16.06 4.39 7.64
C THR A 184 15.66 5.32 6.49
N GLN A 185 14.40 5.79 6.47
CA GLN A 185 13.84 6.60 5.40
C GLN A 185 13.71 8.07 5.76
N ASP A 186 13.87 8.93 4.76
CA ASP A 186 13.60 10.37 4.85
C ASP A 186 12.11 10.59 5.19
N GLN A 187 11.84 11.45 6.16
CA GLN A 187 10.49 11.74 6.64
C GLN A 187 9.79 12.83 5.83
N SER A 188 10.47 13.52 4.90
CA SER A 188 9.87 14.58 4.10
C SER A 188 8.72 14.05 3.25
N ASP A 189 7.56 14.70 3.32
CA ASP A 189 6.43 14.41 2.43
C ASP A 189 6.71 14.95 1.02
N VAL A 190 7.38 14.12 0.22
CA VAL A 190 7.76 14.42 -1.17
C VAL A 190 7.51 13.22 -2.09
N HIS A 191 7.14 13.54 -3.33
CA HIS A 191 6.98 12.58 -4.42
C HIS A 191 8.09 12.72 -5.46
N GLU A 192 8.29 11.68 -6.28
CA GLU A 192 9.25 11.69 -7.37
C GLU A 192 8.78 12.54 -8.57
N ALA A 193 9.72 13.05 -9.36
CA ALA A 193 9.41 13.79 -10.58
C ALA A 193 8.69 12.89 -11.59
N GLY A 194 7.59 13.37 -12.19
CA GLY A 194 6.70 12.58 -13.05
C GLY A 194 5.46 12.03 -12.35
N ILE A 195 5.33 12.17 -11.03
CA ILE A 195 4.07 11.93 -10.34
C ILE A 195 3.11 13.11 -10.57
N CYS A 196 1.86 12.82 -10.95
CA CYS A 196 0.78 13.79 -10.94
C CYS A 196 -0.11 13.55 -9.71
N LEU A 197 -0.30 14.57 -8.89
CA LEU A 197 -1.15 14.51 -7.69
C LEU A 197 -2.58 14.88 -8.07
N GLY A 198 -3.55 14.00 -7.81
CA GLY A 198 -4.94 14.16 -8.21
C GLY A 198 -5.59 15.44 -7.69
N ILE A 199 -6.84 15.65 -8.09
CA ILE A 199 -7.65 16.79 -7.63
C ILE A 199 -9.05 16.33 -7.24
N SER A 200 -9.55 16.84 -6.11
CA SER A 200 -10.93 16.69 -5.66
C SER A 200 -11.46 18.06 -5.30
N GLY A 201 -12.46 18.56 -6.06
CA GLY A 201 -12.91 19.93 -5.93
C GLY A 201 -11.82 20.94 -6.33
N LYS A 202 -11.17 21.53 -5.31
CA LYS A 202 -10.11 22.53 -5.44
C LYS A 202 -8.81 22.12 -4.72
N SER A 203 -8.75 20.89 -4.22
CA SER A 203 -7.71 20.39 -3.31
C SER A 203 -6.90 19.27 -3.93
N VAL A 204 -5.63 19.17 -3.52
CA VAL A 204 -4.73 18.05 -3.85
C VAL A 204 -5.32 16.73 -3.35
N TYR A 205 -5.14 15.68 -4.13
CA TYR A 205 -5.63 14.33 -3.85
C TYR A 205 -4.58 13.27 -4.22
N ASP A 206 -4.92 11.99 -4.04
CA ASP A 206 -4.08 10.83 -4.34
C ASP A 206 -3.35 10.92 -5.70
N PRO A 207 -2.14 10.35 -5.82
CA PRO A 207 -1.45 10.24 -7.10
C PRO A 207 -2.31 9.58 -8.19
N VAL A 208 -2.28 10.16 -9.40
CA VAL A 208 -2.96 9.66 -10.60
C VAL A 208 -2.01 9.68 -11.79
N SER A 209 -2.34 8.96 -12.85
CA SER A 209 -1.68 9.15 -14.15
C SER A 209 -2.01 10.54 -14.70
N CYS A 210 -1.04 11.21 -15.33
CA CYS A 210 -1.18 12.60 -15.77
C CYS A 210 -2.22 12.82 -16.89
N ASP A 211 -2.73 11.76 -17.54
CA ASP A 211 -3.90 11.83 -18.43
C ASP A 211 -5.23 12.03 -17.69
N LYS A 212 -5.23 11.91 -16.36
CA LYS A 212 -6.37 12.21 -15.49
C LYS A 212 -6.29 13.65 -14.96
N PRO A 213 -7.43 14.24 -14.58
CA PRO A 213 -7.46 15.51 -13.87
C PRO A 213 -6.61 15.44 -12.59
N HIS A 214 -5.65 16.35 -12.49
CA HIS A 214 -4.71 16.46 -11.38
C HIS A 214 -4.53 17.93 -10.99
N SER A 215 -4.02 18.17 -9.79
CA SER A 215 -3.77 19.50 -9.24
C SER A 215 -2.33 19.98 -9.51
N PHE A 216 -1.37 19.05 -9.46
CA PHE A 216 0.04 19.31 -9.65
C PHE A 216 0.74 18.17 -10.39
N GLU A 217 1.64 18.49 -11.31
CA GLU A 217 2.70 17.60 -11.78
C GLU A 217 4.01 17.91 -11.03
N ILE A 218 4.60 16.90 -10.43
CA ILE A 218 5.87 17.03 -9.70
C ILE A 218 7.02 17.03 -10.71
N ILE A 219 7.87 18.05 -10.65
CA ILE A 219 9.00 18.25 -11.58
C ILE A 219 10.37 18.01 -10.94
N GLY A 220 10.44 17.92 -9.62
CA GLY A 220 11.68 17.67 -8.89
C GLY A 220 11.52 17.69 -7.37
N VAL A 221 12.62 17.33 -6.69
CA VAL A 221 12.78 17.40 -5.24
C VAL A 221 14.02 18.25 -4.96
N VAL A 222 13.89 19.25 -4.10
CA VAL A 222 15.02 20.07 -3.61
C VAL A 222 15.31 19.67 -2.17
N ASP A 223 16.59 19.42 -1.87
CA ASP A 223 17.09 19.32 -0.50
C ASP A 223 17.53 20.71 -0.04
N LEU A 224 16.86 21.25 0.98
CA LEU A 224 17.19 22.54 1.58
C LEU A 224 18.35 22.43 2.59
N GLY A 225 18.57 21.26 3.21
CA GLY A 225 19.66 21.01 4.14
C GLY A 225 21.03 21.00 3.45
N ALA A 226 21.03 20.65 2.16
CA ALA A 226 22.18 20.81 1.27
C ALA A 226 22.53 22.27 0.92
N GLN A 227 21.66 23.24 1.22
CA GLN A 227 21.88 24.68 0.96
C GLN A 227 22.02 25.50 2.24
N PHE A 228 21.27 25.16 3.28
CA PHE A 228 21.20 25.91 4.54
C PHE A 228 21.82 25.09 5.68
N HIS A 229 23.16 25.13 5.78
CA HIS A 229 23.91 24.38 6.80
C HIS A 229 23.89 25.03 8.20
N GLU A 230 23.54 26.31 8.29
CA GLU A 230 23.57 27.09 9.55
C GLU A 230 22.32 26.86 10.44
N GLY A 231 21.34 26.09 9.96
CA GLY A 231 20.08 25.81 10.66
C GLY A 231 18.86 26.16 9.82
N PHE A 232 17.69 26.27 10.48
CA PHE A 232 16.42 26.48 9.81
C PHE A 232 16.37 27.82 9.04
N PRO A 233 16.14 27.80 7.71
CA PRO A 233 15.88 29.02 6.94
C PRO A 233 14.44 29.51 7.16
N GLU A 234 14.28 30.77 7.52
CA GLU A 234 12.97 31.45 7.47
C GLU A 234 12.31 31.32 6.08
N GLN A 235 10.98 31.26 6.04
CA GLN A 235 10.21 30.97 4.82
C GLN A 235 10.64 31.82 3.61
N LYS A 236 10.85 33.13 3.80
CA LYS A 236 11.30 34.03 2.72
C LYS A 236 12.64 33.59 2.08
N LYS A 237 13.60 33.11 2.89
CA LYS A 237 14.87 32.58 2.39
C LYS A 237 14.68 31.26 1.63
N GLN A 238 13.74 30.42 2.10
CA GLN A 238 13.35 29.22 1.36
C GLN A 238 12.76 29.59 -0.01
N ASP A 239 11.84 30.55 -0.07
CA ASP A 239 11.19 30.98 -1.31
C ASP A 239 12.18 31.57 -2.32
N GLU A 240 13.13 32.40 -1.86
CA GLU A 240 14.20 32.96 -2.70
C GLU A 240 15.12 31.87 -3.29
N ALA A 241 15.41 30.81 -2.52
CA ALA A 241 16.19 29.66 -3.01
C ALA A 241 15.37 28.75 -3.95
N LEU A 242 14.13 28.45 -3.57
CA LEU A 242 13.25 27.52 -4.30
C LEU A 242 12.75 28.10 -5.62
N LEU A 243 12.48 29.40 -5.71
CA LEU A 243 12.15 30.05 -6.98
C LEU A 243 13.24 29.78 -8.03
N ASN A 244 14.51 29.95 -7.65
CA ASN A 244 15.65 29.71 -8.54
C ASN A 244 15.79 28.22 -8.89
N ALA A 245 15.78 27.33 -7.89
CA ALA A 245 15.93 25.90 -8.07
C ALA A 245 14.79 25.28 -8.92
N CYS A 246 13.54 25.57 -8.57
CA CYS A 246 12.37 25.05 -9.28
C CYS A 246 12.24 25.62 -10.71
N THR A 247 12.66 26.88 -10.95
CA THR A 247 12.73 27.44 -12.32
C THR A 247 13.78 26.75 -13.17
N ALA A 248 14.92 26.35 -12.59
CA ALA A 248 15.93 25.55 -13.29
C ALA A 248 15.41 24.13 -13.57
N MET A 249 14.81 23.46 -12.58
CA MET A 249 14.22 22.13 -12.72
C MET A 249 13.11 22.11 -13.78
N ALA A 250 12.22 23.11 -13.84
CA ALA A 250 11.15 23.17 -14.84
C ALA A 250 11.69 23.13 -16.28
N LYS A 251 12.77 23.89 -16.55
CA LYS A 251 13.44 23.93 -17.86
C LYS A 251 14.11 22.61 -18.23
N GLN A 252 14.66 21.89 -17.24
CA GLN A 252 15.29 20.58 -17.44
C GLN A 252 14.25 19.47 -17.62
N TYR A 253 13.15 19.54 -16.84
CA TYR A 253 12.08 18.55 -16.84
C TYR A 253 11.24 18.59 -18.12
N ALA A 254 10.98 19.80 -18.66
CA ALA A 254 10.16 20.05 -19.84
C ALA A 254 10.88 20.97 -20.86
N PRO A 255 11.97 20.49 -21.49
CA PRO A 255 12.78 21.31 -22.39
C PRO A 255 11.97 21.81 -23.60
N GLY A 256 12.10 23.10 -23.91
CA GLY A 256 11.39 23.76 -25.01
C GLY A 256 9.91 24.08 -24.74
N GLN A 257 9.35 23.69 -23.59
CA GLN A 257 7.96 23.99 -23.25
C GLN A 257 7.82 25.38 -22.61
N ASP A 258 6.83 26.14 -23.06
CA ASP A 258 6.47 27.43 -22.47
C ASP A 258 5.37 27.22 -21.41
N ILE A 259 5.80 27.12 -20.15
CA ILE A 259 4.96 26.83 -18.98
C ILE A 259 3.82 27.85 -18.86
N GLY A 260 4.12 29.13 -19.04
CA GLY A 260 3.15 30.22 -18.93
C GLY A 260 2.10 30.19 -20.05
N LYS A 261 2.50 29.89 -21.29
CA LYS A 261 1.55 29.72 -22.41
C LYS A 261 0.63 28.51 -22.26
N LYS A 262 1.03 27.48 -21.48
CA LYS A 262 0.14 26.36 -21.10
C LYS A 262 -0.84 26.72 -19.96
N GLY A 263 -0.78 27.94 -19.41
CA GLY A 263 -1.59 28.35 -18.27
C GLY A 263 -1.12 27.75 -16.93
N LEU A 264 0.12 27.24 -16.87
CA LEU A 264 0.70 26.65 -15.67
C LEU A 264 1.61 27.65 -14.94
N THR A 265 1.71 27.48 -13.63
CA THR A 265 2.64 28.20 -12.75
C THR A 265 3.56 27.23 -12.01
N ILE A 266 4.76 27.71 -11.66
CA ILE A 266 5.67 26.99 -10.77
C ILE A 266 5.21 27.24 -9.32
N ALA A 267 5.17 26.17 -8.54
CA ALA A 267 4.96 26.20 -7.10
C ALA A 267 5.99 25.28 -6.40
N TRP A 268 6.14 25.47 -5.10
CA TRP A 268 6.97 24.64 -4.24
C TRP A 268 6.33 24.51 -2.86
N ASP A 269 6.78 23.52 -2.09
CA ASP A 269 6.48 23.43 -0.67
C ASP A 269 7.58 24.11 0.15
N ASN A 270 7.22 24.63 1.33
CA ASN A 270 8.19 25.07 2.34
C ASN A 270 8.37 23.98 3.41
N ARG A 271 9.39 24.10 4.26
CA ARG A 271 9.53 23.35 5.52
C ARG A 271 9.20 24.24 6.71
N SER A 272 8.54 23.64 7.70
CA SER A 272 8.36 24.22 9.03
C SER A 272 9.62 24.01 9.88
N GLN A 273 9.75 24.77 10.96
CA GLN A 273 10.81 24.56 11.96
C GLN A 273 10.73 23.17 12.60
N GLU A 274 9.52 22.64 12.77
CA GLU A 274 9.25 21.31 13.34
C GLU A 274 9.78 20.20 12.42
N SER A 275 9.40 20.22 11.14
CA SER A 275 9.90 19.28 10.13
C SER A 275 11.42 19.39 9.96
N TRP A 276 11.97 20.60 10.01
CA TRP A 276 13.41 20.82 9.97
C TRP A 276 14.13 20.16 11.17
N ASN A 277 13.59 20.30 12.38
CA ASN A 277 14.14 19.69 13.59
C ASN A 277 14.07 18.15 13.55
N ALA A 278 13.03 17.59 12.92
CA ALA A 278 12.93 16.16 12.65
C ALA A 278 13.90 15.66 11.55
N GLY A 279 14.51 16.57 10.77
CA GLY A 279 15.43 16.25 9.68
C GLY A 279 14.78 16.14 8.30
N SER A 280 13.51 16.54 8.15
CA SER A 280 12.80 16.59 6.87
C SER A 280 13.20 17.84 6.08
N PHE A 281 14.28 17.75 5.32
CA PHE A 281 14.82 18.89 4.57
C PHE A 281 14.32 19.00 3.13
N ARG A 282 13.57 18.02 2.63
CA ARG A 282 13.19 17.93 1.21
C ARG A 282 11.83 18.54 0.95
N VAL A 283 11.69 19.17 -0.22
CA VAL A 283 10.45 19.78 -0.72
C VAL A 283 10.25 19.46 -2.19
N ASN A 284 9.00 19.42 -2.66
CA ASN A 284 8.72 19.28 -4.08
C ASN A 284 8.75 20.63 -4.81
N CYS A 285 9.35 20.62 -5.99
CA CYS A 285 9.04 21.58 -7.05
C CYS A 285 7.92 20.99 -7.91
N LYS A 286 6.90 21.78 -8.22
CA LYS A 286 5.71 21.31 -8.93
C LYS A 286 5.12 22.36 -9.86
N LEU A 287 4.34 21.90 -10.84
CA LEU A 287 3.59 22.74 -11.78
C LEU A 287 2.10 22.49 -11.61
N GLY A 288 1.31 23.55 -11.56
CA GLY A 288 -0.15 23.48 -11.47
C GLY A 288 -0.79 24.75 -12.01
N ALA A 289 -2.08 24.94 -11.75
CA ALA A 289 -2.78 26.17 -12.11
C ALA A 289 -3.78 26.57 -11.00
N PRO A 290 -3.89 27.86 -10.67
CA PRO A 290 -4.98 28.37 -9.84
C PRO A 290 -6.28 28.49 -10.67
N LEU A 291 -7.43 28.43 -10.00
CA LEU A 291 -8.69 28.84 -10.59
C LEU A 291 -8.67 30.35 -10.92
N PRO A 292 -9.41 30.81 -11.95
CA PRO A 292 -9.43 32.23 -12.35
C PRO A 292 -9.89 33.20 -11.25
N ASP A 293 -10.67 32.72 -10.27
CA ASP A 293 -11.14 33.48 -9.11
C ASP A 293 -10.18 33.43 -7.90
N GLY A 294 -9.04 32.73 -8.02
CA GLY A 294 -8.06 32.54 -6.95
C GLY A 294 -8.53 31.63 -5.81
N SER A 295 -9.68 30.96 -5.93
CA SER A 295 -10.32 30.24 -4.82
C SER A 295 -9.76 28.85 -4.53
N GLY A 296 -8.71 28.43 -5.24
CA GLY A 296 -8.03 27.14 -5.09
C GLY A 296 -7.42 26.65 -6.40
N LEU A 297 -7.16 25.34 -6.49
CA LEU A 297 -6.49 24.72 -7.63
C LEU A 297 -7.49 24.40 -8.75
N ALA A 298 -7.06 24.63 -9.99
CA ALA A 298 -7.77 24.23 -11.19
C ALA A 298 -7.36 22.80 -11.62
N PRO A 299 -8.26 22.00 -12.23
CA PRO A 299 -7.89 20.71 -12.78
C PRO A 299 -7.00 20.89 -14.01
N VAL A 300 -5.84 20.24 -13.99
CA VAL A 300 -4.91 20.09 -15.11
C VAL A 300 -5.06 18.69 -15.69
N THR A 301 -5.02 18.55 -17.01
CA THR A 301 -5.05 17.25 -17.71
C THR A 301 -3.95 17.22 -18.77
N GLY A 302 -3.15 16.16 -18.79
CA GLY A 302 -1.93 16.02 -19.61
C GLY A 302 -0.67 16.46 -18.86
N SER A 303 0.47 15.83 -19.16
CA SER A 303 1.78 16.25 -18.62
C SER A 303 2.30 17.48 -19.36
N VAL A 304 2.98 18.37 -18.64
CA VAL A 304 3.68 19.55 -19.18
C VAL A 304 4.61 19.25 -20.35
N ARG A 305 5.15 18.02 -20.41
CA ARG A 305 6.04 17.54 -21.48
C ARG A 305 5.32 17.38 -22.82
N GLY A 306 4.00 17.30 -22.82
CA GLY A 306 3.13 17.19 -24.00
C GLY A 306 2.05 18.26 -24.03
N GLU A 307 0.86 17.91 -24.53
CA GLU A 307 -0.31 18.78 -24.47
C GLU A 307 -0.88 18.85 -23.05
N VAL A 308 -1.35 20.03 -22.67
CA VAL A 308 -1.95 20.31 -21.37
C VAL A 308 -3.24 21.09 -21.57
N THR A 309 -4.29 20.69 -20.85
CA THR A 309 -5.54 21.46 -20.71
C THR A 309 -5.71 21.88 -19.25
N VAL A 310 -6.03 23.16 -19.03
CA VAL A 310 -6.32 23.72 -17.71
C VAL A 310 -7.80 24.09 -17.65
N GLY A 311 -8.52 23.55 -16.66
CA GLY A 311 -9.91 23.87 -16.40
C GLY A 311 -10.10 25.27 -15.81
N LYS A 312 -11.31 25.82 -15.95
CA LYS A 312 -11.68 27.14 -15.40
C LYS A 312 -12.63 27.06 -14.21
N GLU A 313 -13.12 25.87 -13.92
CA GLU A 313 -14.05 25.54 -12.85
C GLU A 313 -13.43 24.44 -11.96
N PRO A 314 -13.90 24.27 -10.70
CA PRO A 314 -13.43 23.21 -9.83
C PRO A 314 -13.61 21.82 -10.47
N ALA A 315 -12.71 20.89 -10.12
CA ALA A 315 -12.93 19.50 -10.46
C ALA A 315 -14.19 18.95 -9.77
N PRO A 316 -14.85 17.93 -10.33
CA PRO A 316 -15.81 17.14 -9.56
C PRO A 316 -15.18 16.64 -8.26
N ALA A 317 -15.92 16.70 -7.15
CA ALA A 317 -15.46 16.10 -5.90
C ALA A 317 -15.45 14.58 -6.04
N VAL A 318 -14.38 13.93 -5.56
CA VAL A 318 -14.30 12.47 -5.50
C VAL A 318 -15.26 11.96 -4.43
N THR A 319 -16.34 11.30 -4.85
CA THR A 319 -17.40 10.80 -3.95
C THR A 319 -17.21 9.35 -3.53
N SER A 320 -16.50 8.55 -4.32
CA SER A 320 -16.14 7.16 -4.00
C SER A 320 -14.75 7.10 -3.36
N THR A 321 -14.70 7.04 -2.04
CA THR A 321 -13.47 6.76 -1.29
C THR A 321 -13.34 5.26 -0.99
N PRO A 322 -12.12 4.69 -1.01
CA PRO A 322 -11.86 3.34 -0.53
C PRO A 322 -12.03 3.26 1.00
N TRP A 323 -12.04 2.04 1.55
CA TRP A 323 -12.08 1.87 2.99
C TRP A 323 -10.76 2.36 3.64
N PRO A 324 -10.80 3.00 4.83
CA PRO A 324 -9.59 3.47 5.49
C PRO A 324 -8.58 2.33 5.76
N GLY A 325 -7.42 2.41 5.12
CA GLY A 325 -6.39 1.37 5.16
C GLY A 325 -6.40 0.38 3.98
N THR A 326 -7.27 0.55 2.98
CA THR A 326 -7.16 -0.15 1.69
C THR A 326 -5.75 0.03 1.09
N PRO A 327 -5.08 -1.02 0.58
CA PRO A 327 -3.82 -0.88 -0.14
C PRO A 327 -3.99 0.02 -1.38
N ALA A 328 -3.22 1.11 -1.46
CA ALA A 328 -3.21 1.95 -2.65
C ALA A 328 -2.43 1.29 -3.80
N THR A 329 -2.92 1.45 -5.03
CA THR A 329 -2.16 1.08 -6.23
C THR A 329 -1.07 2.12 -6.49
N PRO A 330 0.23 1.77 -6.47
CA PRO A 330 1.29 2.73 -6.73
C PRO A 330 1.24 3.24 -8.18
N VAL A 331 1.03 4.54 -8.34
CA VAL A 331 1.35 5.21 -9.61
C VAL A 331 2.87 5.27 -9.72
N GLN A 332 3.41 4.66 -10.78
CA GLN A 332 4.82 4.82 -11.14
C GLN A 332 4.98 6.11 -11.94
N PRO A 333 6.08 6.87 -11.78
CA PRO A 333 6.42 7.92 -12.72
C PRO A 333 6.52 7.34 -14.14
N PRO A 334 6.15 8.08 -15.19
CA PRO A 334 6.52 7.73 -16.56
C PRO A 334 8.02 7.49 -16.63
N ALA A 335 8.45 6.41 -17.29
CA ALA A 335 9.86 6.04 -17.37
C ALA A 335 10.71 7.25 -17.80
N ALA A 336 11.65 7.65 -16.96
CA ALA A 336 12.44 8.84 -17.19
C ALA A 336 13.21 8.73 -18.52
N VAL A 337 13.20 9.81 -19.30
CA VAL A 337 14.23 10.01 -20.32
C VAL A 337 15.53 10.22 -19.53
N PRO A 338 16.54 9.34 -19.64
CA PRO A 338 17.68 9.33 -18.72
C PRO A 338 18.44 10.65 -18.76
N HIS A 339 18.89 11.11 -17.59
CA HIS A 339 19.62 12.37 -17.49
C HIS A 339 20.96 12.29 -18.25
N PRO A 340 21.44 13.38 -18.87
CA PRO A 340 22.75 13.39 -19.53
C PRO A 340 23.90 12.94 -18.62
N SER A 341 23.78 13.20 -17.32
CA SER A 341 24.75 12.81 -16.28
C SER A 341 24.76 11.32 -15.92
N GLU A 342 23.71 10.57 -16.29
CA GLU A 342 23.60 9.12 -16.05
C GLU A 342 24.07 8.30 -17.27
N ARG A 343 24.38 8.96 -18.39
CA ARG A 343 24.97 8.31 -19.55
C ARG A 343 26.42 7.95 -19.21
N PRO A 344 26.82 6.67 -19.27
CA PRO A 344 28.23 6.32 -19.13
C PRO A 344 29.05 7.13 -20.13
N PRO A 345 30.28 7.60 -19.76
CA PRO A 345 31.12 8.31 -20.70
C PRO A 345 31.31 7.44 -21.94
N ALA A 346 30.99 7.99 -23.11
CA ALA A 346 31.09 7.25 -24.36
C ALA A 346 32.51 6.72 -24.49
N HIS A 347 32.66 5.39 -24.55
CA HIS A 347 33.97 4.79 -24.76
C HIS A 347 34.58 5.39 -26.03
N PRO A 348 35.85 5.85 -26.00
CA PRO A 348 36.50 6.30 -27.21
C PRO A 348 36.48 5.14 -28.22
N PRO A 349 36.25 5.43 -29.52
CA PRO A 349 36.16 4.38 -30.52
C PRO A 349 37.43 3.53 -30.47
N HIS A 350 37.25 2.21 -30.32
CA HIS A 350 38.36 1.27 -30.31
C HIS A 350 39.22 1.50 -31.56
N GLY A 351 40.51 1.78 -31.34
CA GLY A 351 41.48 1.89 -32.43
C GLY A 351 41.50 0.60 -33.27
N PRO A 352 41.86 0.69 -34.56
CA PRO A 352 41.83 -0.46 -35.45
C PRO A 352 42.71 -1.59 -34.92
N ALA A 353 42.18 -2.81 -34.94
CA ALA A 353 42.89 -4.00 -34.50
C ALA A 353 44.19 -4.19 -35.32
N PRO A 354 45.30 -4.64 -34.68
CA PRO A 354 46.54 -4.90 -35.41
C PRO A 354 46.33 -6.02 -36.42
N SER A 355 46.72 -5.75 -37.67
CA SER A 355 46.67 -6.74 -38.75
C SER A 355 47.67 -7.86 -38.47
N SER A 356 47.22 -9.10 -38.54
CA SER A 356 48.09 -10.28 -38.46
C SER A 356 48.93 -10.39 -39.74
N GLU A 357 50.21 -10.04 -39.68
CA GLU A 357 51.16 -10.33 -40.76
C GLU A 357 51.30 -11.84 -40.95
N ALA A 358 51.18 -12.30 -42.19
CA ALA A 358 51.39 -13.69 -42.55
C ALA A 358 52.89 -13.99 -42.61
N ALA A 359 53.37 -14.85 -41.69
CA ALA A 359 54.73 -15.37 -41.75
C ALA A 359 54.86 -16.34 -42.94
N GLY A 360 55.59 -15.93 -43.98
CA GLY A 360 55.82 -16.73 -45.18
C GLY A 360 57.29 -16.73 -45.64
N SER A 361 57.82 -17.94 -45.86
CA SER A 361 59.10 -18.30 -46.51
C SER A 361 60.31 -18.51 -45.58
N GLY A 362 60.99 -19.68 -45.69
CA GLY A 362 62.22 -19.92 -44.92
C GLY A 362 62.95 -21.27 -44.99
N SER A 363 62.68 -22.19 -45.93
CA SER A 363 63.55 -23.36 -46.19
C SER A 363 63.20 -24.01 -47.55
N GLY A 364 64.11 -24.41 -48.43
CA GLY A 364 65.57 -24.56 -48.29
C GLY A 364 65.95 -26.03 -48.29
N GLY A 365 66.15 -26.63 -49.47
CA GLY A 365 66.39 -28.06 -49.68
C GLY A 365 65.70 -28.56 -50.94
#